data_AF-A0A7J6S3K2-F1
#
_entry.id   AF-A0A7J6S3K2-F1
#
_cell.length_a   1.000
_cell.length_b   1.000
_cell.length_c   1.000
_cell.angle_alpha   90.00
_cell.angle_beta   90.00
_cell.angle_gamma   90.00
#
_symmetry.space_group_name_H-M   'P 1'
#
loop_
_entity.id
_entity.type
_entity.pdbx_description
1 polymer ?
#
loop_
_entity_poly.entity_id
_entity_poly.type
_entity_poly.pdbx_seq_one_letter_code
_entity_poly.pdbx_strand_id
1 'polypeptide(L)'
;MPKAPRKSRSAGKKKRATPFESTAMDVDTAVEVEADVQQQEQKPDFEKTAAESAADEGDKTVSNHEIFRRHTEEWKKMKVRVADLKRQRMRLPKKGNKDKKKLISQEIKKLIADLREKHDRELEEAGIVSGSVKYKKMEIEVDENDEDAI
;
A
#
# COMPACT_ATOMS: atom_id res chain seq x y z
N MET A 1 27.27 26.88 40.50
CA MET A 1 27.25 26.63 39.04
C MET A 1 25.89 27.07 38.49
N PRO A 2 25.81 28.11 37.63
CA PRO A 2 24.54 28.56 37.08
C PRO A 2 24.03 27.59 36.00
N LYS A 3 22.74 27.22 36.07
CA LYS A 3 22.07 26.33 35.11
C LYS A 3 21.65 27.12 33.87
N ALA A 4 22.03 26.63 32.69
CA ALA A 4 21.66 27.24 31.41
C ALA A 4 20.13 27.15 31.13
N PRO A 5 19.50 28.19 30.55
CA PRO A 5 18.08 28.15 30.21
C PRO A 5 17.83 27.28 28.98
N ARG A 6 16.87 26.33 29.11
CA ARG A 6 16.45 25.46 28.01
C ARG A 6 15.59 26.26 27.02
N LYS A 7 16.04 26.33 25.77
CA LYS A 7 15.33 26.94 24.64
C LYS A 7 14.04 26.14 24.36
N SER A 8 12.89 26.65 24.78
CA SER A 8 11.59 26.07 24.45
C SER A 8 11.31 26.27 22.97
N ARG A 9 11.23 25.17 22.20
CA ARG A 9 10.79 25.22 20.80
C ARG A 9 9.28 25.47 20.83
N SER A 10 8.89 26.71 20.51
CA SER A 10 7.50 27.13 20.34
C SER A 10 6.81 26.20 19.35
N ALA A 11 5.78 25.49 19.82
CA ALA A 11 4.89 24.68 19.00
C ALA A 11 4.05 25.61 18.14
N GLY A 12 4.48 25.84 16.90
CA GLY A 12 3.68 26.49 15.88
C GLY A 12 2.43 25.65 15.58
N LYS A 13 1.33 25.96 16.28
CA LYS A 13 -0.03 25.54 15.93
C LYS A 13 -0.35 26.06 14.53
N LYS A 14 -0.06 25.27 13.51
CA LYS A 14 -0.60 25.50 12.17
C LYS A 14 -2.10 25.25 12.24
N LYS A 15 -2.87 26.32 12.17
CA LYS A 15 -4.31 26.32 11.99
C LYS A 15 -4.62 25.55 10.70
N ARG A 16 -5.11 24.31 10.81
CA ARG A 16 -5.68 23.57 9.69
C ARG A 16 -7.04 24.22 9.40
N ALA A 17 -7.14 24.91 8.28
CA ALA A 17 -8.43 25.33 7.73
C ALA A 17 -9.25 24.07 7.41
N THR A 18 -10.45 23.97 7.97
CA THR A 18 -11.49 23.02 7.58
C THR A 18 -12.51 23.78 6.72
N PRO A 19 -12.51 23.65 5.39
CA PRO A 19 -13.56 24.22 4.56
C PRO A 19 -14.51 23.11 4.15
N PHE A 20 -15.34 22.65 5.09
CA PHE A 20 -16.72 22.28 4.79
C PHE A 20 -17.48 22.19 6.10
N GLU A 21 -18.09 23.33 6.41
CA GLU A 21 -19.06 23.51 7.47
C GLU A 21 -20.30 22.68 7.13
N SER A 22 -20.77 21.95 8.12
CA SER A 22 -21.92 21.06 8.12
C SER A 22 -23.19 21.78 7.67
N THR A 23 -23.74 21.40 6.53
CA THR A 23 -25.16 21.61 6.25
C THR A 23 -25.94 20.64 7.12
N ALA A 24 -26.46 21.16 8.24
CA ALA A 24 -27.52 20.53 8.99
C ALA A 24 -28.76 20.46 8.08
N MET A 25 -29.11 19.25 7.64
CA MET A 25 -30.46 18.96 7.19
C MET A 25 -31.16 18.18 8.30
N ASP A 26 -31.84 18.94 9.14
CA ASP A 26 -33.02 18.51 9.87
C ASP A 26 -34.12 18.20 8.85
N VAL A 27 -34.42 16.91 8.65
CA VAL A 27 -35.69 16.46 8.09
C VAL A 27 -36.16 15.29 8.95
N ASP A 28 -36.76 15.63 10.08
CA ASP A 28 -37.76 14.80 10.73
C ASP A 28 -38.95 14.67 9.76
N THR A 29 -39.15 13.48 9.21
CA THR A 29 -40.43 13.11 8.63
C THR A 29 -40.70 11.66 8.98
N ALA A 30 -41.29 11.47 10.15
CA ALA A 30 -41.95 10.24 10.54
C ALA A 30 -43.21 10.07 9.68
N VAL A 31 -43.20 9.07 8.80
CA VAL A 31 -44.41 8.46 8.24
C VAL A 31 -44.21 6.95 8.28
N GLU A 32 -44.81 6.31 9.27
CA GLU A 32 -45.15 4.89 9.22
C GLU A 32 -46.28 4.72 8.19
N VAL A 33 -46.05 3.91 7.16
CA VAL A 33 -47.13 3.22 6.42
C VAL A 33 -46.64 1.81 6.10
N GLU A 34 -47.37 0.84 6.62
CA GLU A 34 -47.25 -0.58 6.37
C GLU A 34 -47.58 -0.95 4.91
N ALA A 35 -46.96 -2.06 4.50
CA ALA A 35 -47.47 -3.08 3.57
C ALA A 35 -47.66 -2.77 2.07
N ASP A 36 -46.93 -3.61 1.31
CA ASP A 36 -47.39 -4.38 0.16
C ASP A 36 -46.98 -3.96 -1.27
N VAL A 37 -46.74 -5.01 -2.06
CA VAL A 37 -46.67 -5.08 -3.54
C VAL A 37 -45.30 -4.89 -4.22
N GLN A 38 -44.67 -6.04 -4.46
CA GLN A 38 -44.08 -6.53 -5.72
C GLN A 38 -43.94 -5.54 -6.89
N GLN A 39 -42.71 -5.35 -7.37
CA GLN A 39 -42.24 -5.56 -8.76
C GLN A 39 -40.86 -4.89 -8.88
N GLN A 40 -39.78 -5.66 -9.04
CA GLN A 40 -39.24 -6.16 -10.30
C GLN A 40 -38.27 -5.15 -10.95
N GLU A 41 -37.18 -5.70 -11.46
CA GLU A 41 -36.24 -5.10 -12.44
C GLU A 41 -35.04 -4.32 -11.88
N GLN A 42 -34.08 -5.14 -11.41
CA GLN A 42 -32.68 -5.16 -11.89
C GLN A 42 -32.25 -3.97 -12.78
N LYS A 43 -31.35 -3.14 -12.25
CA LYS A 43 -30.43 -2.30 -13.03
C LYS A 43 -29.05 -2.26 -12.35
N PRO A 44 -27.98 -2.19 -13.14
CA PRO A 44 -27.13 -3.36 -13.37
C PRO A 44 -25.80 -3.30 -12.62
N ASP A 45 -25.21 -4.49 -12.50
CA ASP A 45 -23.79 -4.73 -12.28
C ASP A 45 -22.92 -3.61 -12.86
N PHE A 46 -22.14 -2.98 -11.99
CA PHE A 46 -21.04 -2.13 -12.43
C PHE A 46 -19.99 -3.07 -13.02
N GLU A 47 -20.17 -3.31 -14.32
CA GLU A 47 -19.35 -4.14 -15.17
C GLU A 47 -17.88 -3.82 -14.94
N LYS A 48 -17.28 -4.75 -14.21
CA LYS A 48 -15.95 -5.26 -14.40
C LYS A 48 -15.66 -5.34 -15.90
N THR A 49 -15.18 -4.25 -16.50
CA THR A 49 -14.43 -4.32 -17.76
C THR A 49 -13.06 -4.92 -17.46
N ALA A 50 -13.08 -6.20 -17.09
CA ALA A 50 -12.05 -7.13 -17.51
C ALA A 50 -12.18 -7.21 -19.03
N ALA A 51 -11.50 -6.28 -19.71
CA ALA A 51 -11.23 -6.43 -21.12
C ALA A 51 -10.39 -7.70 -21.26
N GLU A 52 -11.08 -8.79 -21.57
CA GLU A 52 -10.54 -9.92 -22.30
C GLU A 52 -9.77 -9.38 -23.50
N SER A 53 -8.45 -9.38 -23.40
CA SER A 53 -7.59 -9.49 -24.57
C SER A 53 -7.38 -10.99 -24.79
N ALA A 54 -8.41 -11.62 -25.34
CA ALA A 54 -8.31 -12.95 -25.91
C ALA A 54 -7.38 -12.89 -27.13
N ALA A 55 -6.33 -13.71 -27.07
CA ALA A 55 -5.64 -14.37 -28.18
C ALA A 55 -5.52 -13.60 -29.50
N ASP A 56 -4.41 -12.87 -29.65
CA ASP A 56 -3.71 -12.82 -30.94
C ASP A 56 -2.53 -13.79 -30.85
N GLU A 57 -2.72 -15.04 -31.32
CA GLU A 57 -1.65 -16.04 -31.53
C GLU A 57 -0.76 -15.68 -32.72
N GLY A 58 -0.25 -14.44 -32.75
CA GLY A 58 0.80 -14.00 -33.64
C GLY A 58 2.07 -13.77 -32.84
N ASP A 59 3.02 -14.72 -32.92
CA ASP A 59 4.44 -14.56 -32.59
C ASP A 59 4.74 -13.59 -31.42
N LYS A 60 4.27 -13.97 -30.22
CA LYS A 60 4.16 -13.11 -29.04
C LYS A 60 5.51 -12.86 -28.39
N THR A 61 6.31 -11.99 -28.99
CA THR A 61 7.15 -11.11 -28.18
C THR A 61 6.19 -10.33 -27.26
N VAL A 62 6.19 -10.66 -25.96
CA VAL A 62 5.33 -9.97 -24.98
C VAL A 62 5.60 -8.48 -25.14
N SER A 63 4.60 -7.71 -25.57
CA SER A 63 4.78 -6.28 -25.82
C SER A 63 5.24 -5.61 -24.53
N ASN A 64 6.19 -4.68 -24.61
CA ASN A 64 6.70 -3.96 -23.44
C ASN A 64 5.57 -3.39 -22.57
N HIS A 65 4.47 -2.95 -23.18
CA HIS A 65 3.28 -2.47 -22.47
C HIS A 65 2.62 -3.54 -21.60
N GLU A 66 2.60 -4.79 -22.05
CA GLU A 66 2.03 -5.90 -21.31
C GLU A 66 2.89 -6.27 -20.09
N ILE A 67 4.21 -6.22 -20.22
CA ILE A 67 5.15 -6.41 -19.10
C ILE A 67 4.85 -5.39 -17.99
N PHE A 68 4.80 -4.10 -18.33
CA PHE A 68 4.49 -3.06 -17.35
C PHE A 68 3.09 -3.22 -16.74
N ARG A 69 2.09 -3.63 -17.53
CA ARG A 69 0.74 -3.90 -17.01
C ARG A 69 0.78 -4.99 -15.95
N ARG A 70 1.41 -6.13 -16.24
CA ARG A 70 1.59 -7.24 -15.30
C ARG A 70 2.33 -6.79 -14.04
N HIS A 71 3.44 -6.05 -14.19
CA HIS A 71 4.19 -5.52 -13.06
C HIS A 71 3.33 -4.67 -12.14
N THR A 72 2.51 -3.76 -12.70
CA THR A 72 1.65 -2.90 -11.87
C THR A 72 0.60 -3.69 -11.09
N GLU A 73 0.02 -4.74 -11.68
CA GLU A 73 -0.93 -5.62 -11.02
C GLU A 73 -0.27 -6.39 -9.88
N GLU A 74 0.94 -6.90 -10.10
CA GLU A 74 1.72 -7.57 -9.08
C GLU A 74 2.09 -6.63 -7.94
N TRP A 75 2.52 -5.40 -8.24
CA TRP A 75 2.75 -4.37 -7.23
C TRP A 75 1.51 -4.07 -6.40
N LYS A 76 0.32 -4.03 -7.02
CA LYS A 76 -0.95 -3.85 -6.28
C LYS A 76 -1.21 -5.03 -5.35
N LYS A 77 -1.12 -6.27 -5.84
CA LYS A 77 -1.28 -7.50 -5.03
C LYS A 77 -0.29 -7.54 -3.87
N MET A 78 0.97 -7.22 -4.16
CA MET A 78 2.06 -7.17 -3.18
C MET A 78 1.82 -6.10 -2.10
N LYS A 79 1.34 -4.90 -2.47
CA LYS A 79 1.01 -3.84 -1.52
C LYS A 79 -0.10 -4.25 -0.56
N VAL A 80 -1.13 -4.96 -1.04
CA VAL A 80 -2.19 -5.52 -0.18
C VAL A 80 -1.58 -6.48 0.85
N ARG A 81 -0.74 -7.42 0.40
CA ARG A 81 -0.08 -8.38 1.30
C ARG A 81 0.83 -7.71 2.34
N VAL A 82 1.59 -6.69 1.92
CA VAL A 82 2.42 -5.90 2.85
C VAL A 82 1.55 -5.14 3.86
N ALA A 83 0.39 -4.63 3.46
CA ALA A 83 -0.54 -3.97 4.38
C ALA A 83 -1.07 -4.96 5.43
N ASP A 84 -1.42 -6.18 5.04
CA ASP A 84 -1.89 -7.23 5.95
C ASP A 84 -0.80 -7.69 6.91
N LEU A 85 0.44 -7.91 6.43
CA LEU A 85 1.59 -8.20 7.29
C LEU A 85 1.85 -7.05 8.29
N LYS A 86 1.75 -5.80 7.86
CA LYS A 86 1.86 -4.64 8.76
C LYS A 86 0.74 -4.63 9.80
N ARG A 87 -0.51 -4.94 9.43
CA ARG A 87 -1.63 -5.07 10.37
C ARG A 87 -1.36 -6.17 11.40
N GLN A 88 -0.88 -7.34 10.96
CA GLN A 88 -0.50 -8.43 11.85
C GLN A 88 0.60 -8.01 12.83
N ARG A 89 1.66 -7.36 12.34
CA ARG A 89 2.76 -6.82 13.17
C ARG A 89 2.26 -5.82 14.22
N MET A 90 1.32 -4.96 13.85
CA MET A 90 0.75 -3.96 14.77
C MET A 90 -0.17 -4.59 15.82
N ARG A 91 -0.86 -5.70 15.50
CA ARG A 91 -1.72 -6.43 16.43
C ARG A 91 -0.95 -7.18 17.51
N LEU A 92 0.30 -7.55 17.25
CA LEU A 92 1.14 -8.21 18.24
C LEU A 92 1.49 -7.26 19.41
N PRO A 93 1.38 -7.69 20.68
CA PRO A 93 1.74 -6.84 21.81
C PRO A 93 3.24 -6.54 21.81
N LYS A 94 3.64 -5.43 22.46
CA LYS A 94 5.04 -5.00 22.52
C LYS A 94 5.90 -5.93 23.39
N LYS A 95 5.35 -6.43 24.49
CA LYS A 95 6.04 -7.32 25.43
C LYS A 95 5.96 -8.77 24.92
N GLY A 96 7.08 -9.49 24.95
CA GLY A 96 7.17 -10.93 24.65
C GLY A 96 7.00 -11.36 23.19
N ASN A 97 6.87 -10.44 22.23
CA ASN A 97 6.74 -10.78 20.80
C ASN A 97 7.73 -10.01 19.90
N LYS A 98 8.93 -9.70 20.41
CA LYS A 98 10.00 -8.99 19.66
C LYS A 98 10.37 -9.78 18.40
N ASP A 99 10.60 -11.09 18.55
CA ASP A 99 11.05 -11.95 17.45
C ASP A 99 10.01 -12.11 16.35
N LYS A 100 8.73 -12.31 16.71
CA LYS A 100 7.64 -12.37 15.73
C LYS A 100 7.52 -11.06 14.93
N LYS A 101 7.70 -9.91 15.58
CA LYS A 101 7.71 -8.61 14.88
C LYS A 101 8.92 -8.44 13.97
N LYS A 102 10.08 -8.97 14.35
CA LYS A 102 11.29 -8.99 13.50
C LYS A 102 11.05 -9.89 12.27
N LEU A 103 10.51 -11.09 12.47
CA LEU A 103 10.19 -12.03 11.38
C LEU A 103 9.23 -11.41 10.36
N ILE A 104 8.14 -10.76 10.80
CA ILE A 104 7.20 -10.09 9.88
C ILE A 104 7.90 -8.94 9.12
N SER A 105 8.76 -8.16 9.79
CA SER A 105 9.54 -7.12 9.11
C SER A 105 10.50 -7.69 8.06
N GLN A 106 11.15 -8.82 8.36
CA GLN A 106 12.04 -9.51 7.41
C GLN A 106 11.25 -10.07 6.23
N GLU A 107 10.07 -10.66 6.47
CA GLU A 107 9.19 -11.16 5.42
C GLU A 107 8.77 -10.05 4.46
N ILE A 108 8.38 -8.87 4.98
CA ILE A 108 8.06 -7.70 4.14
C ILE A 108 9.25 -7.30 3.26
N LYS A 109 10.46 -7.24 3.84
CA LYS A 109 11.68 -6.89 3.08
C LYS A 109 11.96 -7.91 1.98
N LYS A 110 11.88 -9.20 2.30
CA LYS A 110 12.09 -10.30 1.37
C LYS A 110 11.09 -10.23 0.22
N LEU A 111 9.81 -10.08 0.53
CA LEU A 111 8.74 -10.03 -0.48
C LEU A 111 8.95 -8.88 -1.48
N ILE A 112 9.36 -7.69 -1.00
CA ILE A 112 9.67 -6.55 -1.88
C ILE A 112 10.93 -6.81 -2.72
N ALA A 113 11.97 -7.41 -2.13
CA ALA A 113 13.21 -7.72 -2.83
C ALA A 113 12.98 -8.76 -3.95
N ASP A 114 12.31 -9.86 -3.62
CA ASP A 114 12.01 -10.94 -4.56
C ASP A 114 11.18 -10.45 -5.76
N LEU A 115 10.20 -9.57 -5.52
CA LEU A 115 9.36 -9.03 -6.61
C LEU A 115 10.14 -8.05 -7.49
N ARG A 116 11.01 -7.23 -6.91
CA ARG A 116 11.90 -6.35 -7.69
C ARG A 116 12.86 -7.14 -8.55
N GLU A 117 13.50 -8.17 -7.98
CA GLU A 117 14.44 -9.03 -8.73
C GLU A 117 13.76 -9.69 -9.93
N LYS A 118 12.50 -10.14 -9.76
CA LYS A 118 11.71 -10.70 -10.87
C LYS A 118 11.44 -9.66 -11.95
N HIS A 119 10.95 -8.47 -11.58
CA HIS A 119 10.65 -7.41 -12.54
C HIS A 119 11.91 -6.92 -13.25
N ASP A 120 13.02 -6.76 -12.53
CA ASP A 120 14.31 -6.36 -13.09
C ASP A 120 14.80 -7.41 -14.10
N ARG A 121 14.71 -8.70 -13.76
CA ARG A 121 15.06 -9.81 -14.68
C ARG A 121 14.19 -9.80 -15.95
N GLU A 122 12.88 -9.61 -15.81
CA GLU A 122 11.97 -9.53 -16.96
C GLU A 122 12.27 -8.31 -17.86
N LEU A 123 12.66 -7.18 -17.27
CA LEU A 123 13.05 -5.99 -18.03
C LEU A 123 14.41 -6.15 -18.72
N GLU A 124 15.34 -6.87 -18.10
CA GLU A 124 16.64 -7.24 -18.69
C GLU A 124 16.46 -8.20 -19.87
N GLU A 125 15.64 -9.25 -19.72
CA GLU A 125 15.29 -10.21 -20.77
C GLU A 125 14.58 -9.53 -21.95
N ALA A 126 13.70 -8.57 -21.67
CA ALA A 126 13.02 -7.78 -22.70
C ALA A 126 13.91 -6.71 -23.36
N GLY A 127 15.16 -6.53 -22.90
CA GLY A 127 16.07 -5.52 -23.42
C GLY A 127 15.62 -4.07 -23.16
N ILE A 128 14.63 -3.86 -22.29
CA ILE A 128 14.07 -2.54 -21.99
C ILE A 128 15.04 -1.73 -21.12
N VAL A 129 15.76 -2.42 -20.22
CA VAL A 129 16.78 -1.80 -19.36
C VAL A 129 18.14 -2.38 -19.74
N SER A 130 18.74 -1.87 -20.82
CA SER A 130 20.14 -2.18 -21.14
C SER A 130 21.07 -1.35 -20.25
N GLY A 131 21.45 -1.90 -19.11
CA GLY A 131 22.50 -1.35 -18.27
C GLY A 131 21.98 -0.63 -17.04
N SER A 132 22.03 -1.35 -15.91
CA SER A 132 22.75 -0.88 -14.73
C SER A 132 22.55 0.60 -14.43
N VAL A 133 21.31 1.02 -14.15
CA VAL A 133 21.13 2.06 -13.15
C VAL A 133 21.58 1.41 -11.85
N LYS A 134 22.89 1.45 -11.59
CA LYS A 134 23.49 1.20 -10.28
C LYS A 134 22.86 2.24 -9.36
N TYR A 135 21.66 1.95 -8.88
CA TYR A 135 21.20 2.48 -7.62
C TYR A 135 22.27 2.00 -6.67
N LYS A 136 23.19 2.92 -6.39
CA LYS A 136 24.22 2.81 -5.37
C LYS A 136 23.56 2.05 -4.25
N LYS A 137 23.97 0.80 -4.08
CA LYS A 137 23.60 -0.07 -2.98
C LYS A 137 23.94 0.77 -1.77
N MET A 138 22.99 1.57 -1.29
CA MET A 138 23.04 2.12 0.04
C MET A 138 22.87 0.87 0.85
N GLU A 139 24.00 0.23 1.12
CA GLU A 139 24.18 -0.61 2.27
C GLU A 139 23.72 0.29 3.41
N ILE A 140 22.43 0.20 3.70
CA ILE A 140 21.89 0.57 4.98
C ILE A 140 22.59 -0.44 5.87
N GLU A 141 23.76 -0.05 6.37
CA GLU A 141 24.32 -0.59 7.59
C GLU A 141 23.18 -0.46 8.60
N VAL A 142 22.40 -1.53 8.70
CA VAL A 142 21.48 -1.73 9.80
C VAL A 142 22.44 -1.99 10.95
N ASP A 143 22.83 -0.89 11.61
CA ASP A 143 23.61 -0.92 12.82
C ASP A 143 22.89 -1.84 13.81
N GLU A 144 23.38 -3.07 13.94
CA GLU A 144 22.82 -4.11 14.81
C GLU A 144 23.00 -3.77 16.31
N ASN A 145 23.55 -2.59 16.64
CA ASN A 145 23.80 -2.14 18.01
C ASN A 145 22.65 -1.42 18.74
N ASP A 146 21.47 -1.25 18.14
CA ASP A 146 20.29 -0.69 18.86
C ASP A 146 19.52 -1.77 19.69
N GLU A 147 20.22 -2.78 20.22
CA GLU A 147 19.68 -3.80 21.13
C GLU A 147 19.75 -3.41 22.62
N ASP A 148 20.36 -2.28 23.02
CA ASP A 148 20.59 -1.92 24.45
C ASP A 148 20.01 -0.57 24.89
N ALA A 149 18.73 -0.30 24.59
CA ALA A 149 18.01 0.75 25.31
C ALA A 149 16.50 0.48 25.47
N ILE A 150 16.16 0.10 26.71
CA ILE A 150 14.84 0.14 27.40
C ILE A 150 13.99 -1.14 27.34
#